data_AF-A0AAW9J1T2-F1
#
_entry.id   AF-A0AAW9J1T2-F1
#
_cell.length_a   1.000
_cell.length_b   1.000
_cell.length_c   1.000
_cell.angle_alpha   90.00
_cell.angle_beta   90.00
_cell.angle_gamma   90.00
#
_symmetry.space_group_name_H-M   'P 1'
#
loop_
_entity.id
_entity.type
_entity.pdbx_description
1 polymer ?
#
loop_
_entity_poly.entity_id
_entity_poly.type
_entity_poly.pdbx_seq_one_letter_code
_entity_poly.pdbx_strand_id
1 'polypeptide(L)'
;TLNDVFFDELGLRKPNHFLGVVGNDLGETMGNIIAESYKVISKEKPDALLVLGDTNSCLAAVSAKRLKVPIFHMEAGNRCFDQNVPEEINRKIVDHVSDINLAYTEHSRRYLLSEGIRKEHIFVTGSPIKEVLTKNMDMIEKSDILEKLELEKGKYILVSAHREENIDN
;
A
#
# COMPACT_ATOMS: atom_id res chain seq x y z
N THR A 1 -13.35 11.13 10.60
CA THR A 1 -12.39 11.46 9.53
C THR A 1 -12.73 10.64 8.29
N LEU A 2 -12.22 10.96 7.10
CA LEU A 2 -12.45 10.13 5.89
C LEU A 2 -12.08 8.65 6.14
N ASN A 3 -11.06 8.41 6.98
CA ASN A 3 -10.65 7.07 7.41
C ASN A 3 -11.72 6.32 8.20
N ASP A 4 -12.46 6.98 9.10
CA ASP A 4 -13.47 6.31 9.93
C ASP A 4 -14.64 5.80 9.07
N VAL A 5 -15.02 6.57 8.04
CA VAL A 5 -16.09 6.19 7.10
C VAL A 5 -15.70 4.91 6.34
N PHE A 6 -14.45 4.78 5.90
CA PHE A 6 -14.00 3.56 5.22
C PHE A 6 -14.01 2.32 6.12
N PHE A 7 -13.66 2.45 7.40
CA PHE A 7 -13.72 1.32 8.32
C PHE A 7 -15.16 0.86 8.54
N ASP A 8 -16.08 1.80 8.71
CA ASP A 8 -17.48 1.50 8.96
C ASP A 8 -18.18 0.94 7.71
N GLU A 9 -18.01 1.58 6.55
CA GLU A 9 -18.65 1.15 5.29
C GLU A 9 -18.13 -0.20 4.79
N LEU A 10 -16.83 -0.47 4.95
CA LEU A 10 -16.23 -1.75 4.52
C LEU A 10 -16.26 -2.83 5.61
N GLY A 11 -16.87 -2.55 6.77
CA GLY A 11 -16.93 -3.48 7.91
C GLY A 11 -15.55 -3.92 8.41
N LEU A 12 -14.57 -3.02 8.34
CA LEU A 12 -13.19 -3.29 8.73
C LEU A 12 -12.97 -2.91 10.20
N ARG A 13 -12.25 -3.77 10.94
CA ARG A 13 -11.86 -3.44 12.32
C ARG A 13 -10.92 -2.23 12.34
N LYS A 14 -10.95 -1.48 13.45
CA LYS A 14 -9.97 -0.41 13.69
C LYS A 14 -8.55 -0.98 13.83
N PRO A 15 -7.51 -0.20 13.44
CA PRO A 15 -6.12 -0.53 13.71
C PRO A 15 -5.84 -0.68 15.22
N ASN A 16 -4.87 -1.54 15.57
CA ASN A 16 -4.43 -1.69 16.97
C ASN A 16 -3.54 -0.53 17.42
N HIS A 17 -2.86 0.13 16.48
CA HIS A 17 -1.95 1.23 16.74
C HIS A 17 -2.17 2.35 15.73
N PHE A 18 -2.18 3.59 16.23
CA PHE A 18 -2.06 4.80 15.44
C PHE A 18 -0.73 5.45 15.82
N LEU A 19 0.20 5.55 14.87
CA LEU A 19 1.59 5.93 15.17
C LEU A 19 1.84 7.45 15.17
N GLY A 20 0.89 8.27 14.70
CA GLY A 20 1.01 9.73 14.76
C GLY A 20 2.25 10.29 14.06
N VAL A 21 2.54 9.80 12.84
CA VAL A 21 3.83 10.03 12.17
C VAL A 21 3.93 11.33 11.37
N VAL A 22 2.85 12.09 11.25
CA VAL A 22 2.82 13.34 10.46
C VAL A 22 3.72 14.38 11.13
N GLY A 23 4.77 14.79 10.42
CA GLY A 23 5.67 15.88 10.82
C GLY A 23 5.34 17.20 10.10
N ASN A 24 6.24 18.18 10.23
CA ASN A 24 6.11 19.48 9.55
C ASN A 24 6.41 19.41 8.05
N ASP A 25 7.22 18.43 7.63
CA ASP A 25 7.54 18.17 6.23
C ASP A 25 7.64 16.66 5.93
N LEU A 26 7.89 16.33 4.66
CA LEU A 26 8.01 14.95 4.19
C LEU A 26 9.21 14.23 4.83
N GLY A 27 10.33 14.93 5.03
CA GLY A 27 11.52 14.37 5.65
C GLY A 27 11.26 13.95 7.10
N GLU A 28 10.61 14.81 7.87
CA GLU A 28 10.20 14.52 9.24
C GLU A 28 9.20 13.37 9.28
N THR A 29 8.21 13.37 8.38
CA THR A 29 7.22 12.28 8.30
C THR A 29 7.86 10.93 7.99
N MET A 30 8.80 10.86 7.04
CA MET A 30 9.55 9.64 6.73
C MET A 30 10.40 9.18 7.93
N GLY A 31 11.08 10.10 8.61
CA GLY A 31 11.85 9.81 9.82
C GLY A 31 10.97 9.26 10.95
N ASN A 32 9.80 9.86 11.15
CA ASN A 32 8.83 9.44 12.15
C ASN A 32 8.27 8.05 11.85
N ILE A 33 7.97 7.73 10.58
CA ILE A 33 7.54 6.38 10.17
C ILE A 33 8.56 5.33 10.61
N ILE A 34 9.85 5.55 10.31
CA ILE A 34 10.91 4.61 10.68
C ILE A 34 10.99 4.49 12.22
N ALA A 35 11.05 5.62 12.92
CA ALA A 35 11.22 5.66 14.37
C ALA A 35 10.05 5.00 15.13
N GLU A 36 8.81 5.36 14.81
CA GLU A 36 7.62 4.83 15.47
C GLU A 36 7.37 3.36 15.09
N SER A 37 7.64 2.98 13.83
CA SER A 37 7.58 1.57 13.43
C SER A 37 8.58 0.72 14.21
N TYR A 38 9.80 1.21 14.44
CA TYR A 38 10.79 0.50 15.24
C TYR A 38 10.30 0.27 16.67
N LYS A 39 9.71 1.29 17.30
CA LYS A 39 9.16 1.20 18.66
C LYS A 39 8.05 0.16 18.76
N VAL A 40 7.06 0.20 17.86
CA VAL A 40 5.93 -0.73 17.90
C VAL A 40 6.36 -2.16 17.58
N ILE A 41 7.23 -2.38 16.58
CA ILE A 41 7.73 -3.73 16.24
C ILE A 41 8.57 -4.29 17.38
N SER A 42 9.41 -3.47 18.03
CA SER A 42 10.21 -3.91 19.20
C SER A 42 9.33 -4.32 20.39
N LYS A 43 8.18 -3.67 20.55
CA LYS A 43 7.21 -3.95 21.61
C LYS A 43 6.41 -5.21 21.31
N GLU A 44 5.78 -5.27 20.14
CA GLU A 44 4.86 -6.35 19.74
C GLU A 44 5.61 -7.64 19.36
N LYS A 45 6.88 -7.53 18.93
CA LYS A 45 7.75 -8.64 18.53
C LYS A 45 7.04 -9.64 17.60
N PRO A 46 6.49 -9.16 16.46
CA PRO A 46 5.75 -10.03 15.57
C PRO A 46 6.68 -11.06 14.91
N ASP A 47 6.13 -12.24 14.61
CA ASP A 47 6.84 -13.29 13.87
C ASP A 47 7.10 -12.91 12.41
N ALA A 48 6.33 -11.96 11.86
CA ALA A 48 6.50 -11.40 10.52
C ALA A 48 5.85 -10.02 10.37
N LEU A 49 6.32 -9.23 9.42
CA LEU A 49 5.70 -7.99 8.95
C LEU A 49 5.14 -8.20 7.54
N LEU A 50 3.89 -7.80 7.31
CA LEU A 50 3.28 -7.69 5.99
C LEU A 50 3.19 -6.23 5.59
N VAL A 51 3.76 -5.86 4.45
CA VAL A 51 3.66 -4.53 3.85
C VAL A 51 2.90 -4.65 2.54
N LEU A 52 1.96 -3.74 2.29
CA LEU A 52 1.20 -3.67 1.05
C LEU A 52 1.54 -2.38 0.31
N GLY A 53 2.02 -2.50 -0.92
CA GLY A 53 2.27 -1.38 -1.83
C GLY A 53 3.47 -0.52 -1.40
N ASP A 54 3.47 0.71 -1.90
CA ASP A 54 4.66 1.57 -2.01
C ASP A 54 4.46 3.00 -1.48
N THR A 55 3.45 3.18 -0.60
CA THR A 55 3.32 4.45 0.14
C THR A 55 4.50 4.65 1.11
N ASN A 56 4.68 5.86 1.63
CA ASN A 56 5.75 6.15 2.61
C ASN A 56 5.76 5.22 3.83
N SER A 57 4.61 4.62 4.18
CA SER A 57 4.50 3.64 5.28
C SER A 57 5.35 2.39 5.04
N CYS A 58 5.73 2.07 3.79
CA CYS A 58 6.58 0.93 3.46
C CYS A 58 7.99 1.06 4.08
N LEU A 59 8.42 2.27 4.47
CA LEU A 59 9.67 2.51 5.18
C LEU A 59 9.73 1.80 6.55
N ALA A 60 8.59 1.38 7.11
CA ALA A 60 8.53 0.49 8.27
C ALA A 60 9.31 -0.82 8.06
N ALA A 61 9.46 -1.29 6.81
CA ALA A 61 10.25 -2.46 6.45
C ALA A 61 11.73 -2.31 6.87
N VAL A 62 12.29 -1.10 6.82
CA VAL A 62 13.67 -0.83 7.26
C VAL A 62 13.81 -1.15 8.75
N SER A 63 12.84 -0.71 9.56
CA SER A 63 12.81 -0.98 11.00
C SER A 63 12.65 -2.46 11.31
N ALA A 64 11.73 -3.15 10.63
CA ALA A 64 11.56 -4.59 10.76
C ALA A 64 12.84 -5.36 10.43
N LYS A 65 13.52 -4.99 9.33
CA LYS A 65 14.75 -5.66 8.90
C LYS A 65 15.87 -5.53 9.92
N ARG A 66 16.03 -4.35 10.52
CA ARG A 66 17.01 -4.10 11.58
C ARG A 66 16.72 -4.91 12.85
N LEU A 67 15.45 -5.17 13.12
CA LEU A 67 14.98 -6.02 14.22
C LEU A 67 14.97 -7.52 13.88
N LYS A 68 15.39 -7.90 12.66
CA LYS A 68 15.41 -9.28 12.16
C LYS A 68 14.01 -9.92 12.11
N VAL A 69 12.97 -9.11 11.95
CA VAL A 69 11.62 -9.59 11.70
C VAL A 69 11.49 -9.93 10.20
N PRO A 70 11.05 -11.13 9.83
CA PRO A 70 10.78 -11.50 8.44
C PRO A 70 9.75 -10.57 7.77
N ILE A 71 10.01 -10.15 6.53
CA ILE A 71 9.16 -9.18 5.81
C ILE A 71 8.58 -9.81 4.55
N PHE A 72 7.26 -9.70 4.41
CA PHE A 72 6.49 -10.04 3.22
C PHE A 72 5.95 -8.76 2.59
N HIS A 73 6.27 -8.52 1.32
CA HIS A 73 5.80 -7.35 0.58
C HIS A 73 4.79 -7.75 -0.49
N MET A 74 3.54 -7.33 -0.34
CA MET A 74 2.48 -7.47 -1.33
C MET A 74 2.47 -6.30 -2.31
N GLU A 75 2.08 -6.58 -3.57
CA GLU A 75 2.18 -5.64 -4.70
C GLU A 75 3.64 -5.37 -5.13
N ALA A 76 4.54 -6.29 -4.81
CA ALA A 76 5.96 -6.16 -5.10
C ALA A 76 6.27 -6.08 -6.61
N GLY A 77 7.33 -5.34 -6.95
CA GLY A 77 7.89 -5.30 -8.28
C GLY A 77 7.17 -4.39 -9.28
N ASN A 78 6.26 -3.52 -8.84
CA ASN A 78 5.69 -2.51 -9.72
C ASN A 78 6.77 -1.53 -10.20
N ARG A 79 6.82 -1.22 -11.50
CA ARG A 79 7.77 -0.25 -12.07
C ARG A 79 7.07 0.61 -13.10
N CYS A 80 7.19 1.92 -12.96
CA CYS A 80 6.81 2.87 -14.02
C CYS A 80 8.03 3.41 -14.77
N PHE A 81 9.24 3.19 -14.26
CA PHE A 81 10.52 3.66 -14.83
C PHE A 81 10.69 5.19 -14.87
N ASP A 82 9.79 5.94 -14.26
CA ASP A 82 9.93 7.37 -14.01
C ASP A 82 10.31 7.59 -12.56
N GLN A 83 11.52 8.09 -12.32
CA GLN A 83 12.03 8.34 -10.97
C GLN A 83 11.50 9.64 -10.34
N ASN A 84 10.76 10.46 -11.11
CA ASN A 84 10.06 11.61 -10.56
C ASN A 84 8.78 11.21 -9.81
N VAL A 85 8.26 10.00 -10.06
CA VAL A 85 7.14 9.43 -9.31
C VAL A 85 7.64 9.05 -7.91
N PRO A 86 7.15 9.69 -6.82
CA PRO A 86 7.65 9.42 -5.46
C PRO A 86 7.59 7.94 -5.07
N GLU A 87 6.53 7.24 -5.50
CA GLU A 87 6.34 5.82 -5.24
C GLU A 87 7.45 4.95 -5.87
N GLU A 88 8.11 5.38 -6.95
CA GLU A 88 9.20 4.63 -7.58
C GLU A 88 10.43 4.52 -6.67
N ILE A 89 10.66 5.52 -5.81
CA ILE A 89 11.72 5.47 -4.79
C ILE A 89 11.35 4.43 -3.73
N ASN A 90 10.12 4.51 -3.22
CA ASN A 90 9.63 3.60 -2.19
C ASN A 90 9.62 2.15 -2.65
N ARG A 91 9.14 1.87 -3.87
CA ARG A 91 9.15 0.54 -4.52
C ARG A 91 10.51 -0.13 -4.43
N LYS A 92 11.57 0.59 -4.83
CA LYS A 92 12.94 0.06 -4.80
C LYS A 92 13.40 -0.24 -3.38
N ILE A 93 13.08 0.63 -2.42
CA ILE A 93 13.44 0.40 -1.01
C ILE A 93 12.73 -0.84 -0.47
N VAL A 94 11.40 -0.91 -0.57
CA VAL A 94 10.65 -2.00 0.06
C VAL A 94 10.92 -3.35 -0.62
N ASP A 95 11.05 -3.40 -1.95
CA ASP A 95 11.31 -4.65 -2.67
C ASP A 95 12.67 -5.27 -2.28
N HIS A 96 13.71 -4.44 -2.13
CA HIS A 96 15.07 -4.91 -1.81
C HIS A 96 15.31 -5.14 -0.32
N VAL A 97 14.52 -4.51 0.55
CA VAL A 97 14.59 -4.75 2.00
C VAL A 97 13.83 -6.02 2.40
N SER A 98 12.76 -6.34 1.67
CA SER A 98 11.87 -7.45 2.00
C SER A 98 12.51 -8.83 1.84
N ASP A 99 12.09 -9.79 2.66
CA ASP A 99 12.58 -11.17 2.57
C ASP A 99 11.85 -11.95 1.48
N ILE A 100 10.53 -11.74 1.36
CA ILE A 100 9.66 -12.35 0.36
C ILE A 100 8.85 -11.26 -0.35
N ASN A 101 8.85 -11.32 -1.68
CA ASN A 101 8.11 -10.42 -2.56
C ASN A 101 6.92 -11.15 -3.19
N LEU A 102 5.72 -10.64 -2.96
CA LEU A 102 4.43 -11.17 -3.42
C LEU A 102 3.90 -10.25 -4.53
N ALA A 103 4.29 -10.58 -5.76
CA ALA A 103 3.94 -9.83 -6.96
C ALA A 103 2.51 -10.15 -7.42
N TYR A 104 1.80 -9.16 -7.97
CA TYR A 104 0.49 -9.41 -8.59
C TYR A 104 0.58 -9.99 -9.99
N THR A 105 1.68 -9.72 -10.69
CA THR A 105 1.82 -10.11 -12.09
C THR A 105 3.17 -10.76 -12.37
N GLU A 106 3.17 -11.54 -13.45
CA GLU A 106 4.37 -12.09 -14.06
C GLU A 106 5.33 -11.00 -14.56
N HIS A 107 4.82 -9.83 -14.92
CA HIS A 107 5.65 -8.68 -15.31
C HIS A 107 6.43 -8.14 -14.11
N SER A 108 5.74 -7.90 -12.99
CA SER A 108 6.37 -7.42 -11.76
C SER A 108 7.42 -8.41 -11.23
N ARG A 109 7.15 -9.73 -11.32
CA ARG A 109 8.16 -10.76 -11.01
C ARG A 109 9.42 -10.61 -11.87
N ARG A 110 9.27 -10.39 -13.19
CA ARG A 110 10.43 -10.23 -14.08
C ARG A 110 11.26 -9.00 -13.75
N TYR A 111 10.64 -7.90 -13.33
CA TYR A 111 11.37 -6.72 -12.86
C TYR A 111 12.20 -7.03 -11.61
N LEU A 112 11.60 -7.67 -10.59
CA LEU A 112 12.32 -8.10 -9.38
C LEU A 112 13.50 -9.02 -9.71
N LEU A 113 13.31 -9.99 -10.62
CA LEU A 113 14.38 -10.88 -11.08
C LEU A 113 15.50 -10.11 -11.80
N SER A 114 15.15 -9.13 -12.64
CA SER A 114 16.13 -8.30 -13.36
C SER A 114 16.95 -7.40 -12.44
N GLU A 115 16.43 -7.09 -11.26
CA GLU A 115 17.12 -6.34 -10.21
C GLU A 115 17.94 -7.22 -9.24
N GLY A 116 17.99 -8.54 -9.50
CA GLY A 116 18.83 -9.47 -8.74
C GLY A 116 18.17 -10.09 -7.50
N ILE A 117 16.86 -9.93 -7.32
CA ILE A 117 16.13 -10.58 -6.23
C ILE A 117 16.03 -12.09 -6.53
N ARG A 118 16.32 -12.91 -5.52
CA ARG A 118 16.33 -14.37 -5.64
C ARG A 118 14.96 -14.91 -6.04
N LYS A 119 14.92 -15.82 -7.03
CA LYS A 119 13.68 -16.39 -7.56
C LYS A 119 12.84 -17.10 -6.50
N GLU A 120 13.48 -17.78 -5.55
CA GLU A 120 12.85 -18.51 -4.45
C GLU A 120 12.16 -17.58 -3.44
N HIS A 121 12.42 -16.28 -3.52
CA HIS A 121 11.85 -15.26 -2.67
C HIS A 121 10.74 -14.47 -3.37
N ILE A 122 10.34 -14.86 -4.58
CA ILE A 122 9.33 -14.14 -5.36
C ILE A 122 8.17 -15.08 -5.70
N PHE A 123 6.95 -14.66 -5.36
CA PHE A 123 5.73 -15.40 -5.65
C PHE A 123 4.74 -14.51 -6.38
N VAL A 124 4.02 -15.07 -7.35
CA VAL A 124 2.95 -14.35 -8.04
C VAL A 124 1.62 -14.76 -7.43
N THR A 125 1.00 -13.86 -6.67
CA THR A 125 -0.25 -14.12 -5.94
C THR A 125 -1.50 -13.70 -6.73
N GLY A 126 -1.33 -12.81 -7.71
CA GLY A 126 -2.46 -12.09 -8.32
C GLY A 126 -2.94 -10.92 -7.45
N SER A 127 -3.76 -10.05 -8.05
CA SER A 127 -4.36 -8.91 -7.36
C SER A 127 -5.53 -9.36 -6.45
N PRO A 128 -5.61 -8.89 -5.20
CA PRO A 128 -6.71 -9.21 -4.29
C PRO A 128 -8.02 -8.50 -4.65
N ILE A 129 -8.00 -7.55 -5.61
CA ILE A 129 -9.18 -6.73 -5.95
C ILE A 129 -10.38 -7.58 -6.36
N LYS A 130 -10.17 -8.72 -7.04
CA LYS A 130 -11.29 -9.62 -7.38
C LYS A 130 -11.99 -10.16 -6.13
N GLU A 131 -11.22 -10.58 -5.12
CA GLU A 131 -11.77 -11.08 -3.86
C GLU A 131 -12.52 -9.96 -3.11
N VAL A 132 -11.92 -8.77 -3.04
CA VAL A 132 -12.54 -7.59 -2.41
C VAL A 132 -13.85 -7.22 -3.09
N LEU A 133 -13.89 -7.17 -4.43
CA LEU A 133 -15.11 -6.87 -5.18
C LEU A 133 -16.18 -7.94 -4.98
N THR A 134 -15.79 -9.22 -5.00
CA THR A 134 -16.73 -10.34 -4.81
C THR A 134 -17.36 -10.28 -3.42
N LYS A 135 -16.57 -10.01 -2.38
CA LYS A 135 -17.05 -9.91 -1.00
C LYS A 135 -18.03 -8.75 -0.80
N ASN A 136 -17.87 -7.66 -1.55
CA ASN A 136 -18.66 -6.43 -1.40
C ASN A 136 -19.72 -6.25 -2.50
N MET A 137 -19.94 -7.25 -3.37
CA MET A 137 -20.81 -7.10 -4.54
C MET A 137 -22.24 -6.70 -4.17
N ASP A 138 -22.83 -7.35 -3.16
CA ASP A 138 -24.19 -7.02 -2.70
C ASP A 138 -24.33 -5.57 -2.24
N MET A 139 -23.29 -5.00 -1.61
CA MET A 139 -23.29 -3.61 -1.16
C MET A 139 -23.12 -2.65 -2.34
N ILE A 140 -22.25 -3.00 -3.30
CA ILE A 140 -22.03 -2.23 -4.52
C ILE A 140 -23.32 -2.16 -5.36
N GLU A 141 -24.01 -3.29 -5.54
CA GLU A 141 -25.25 -3.37 -6.31
C GLU A 141 -26.42 -2.62 -5.67
N LYS A 142 -26.42 -2.47 -4.34
CA LYS A 142 -27.43 -1.72 -3.59
C LYS A 142 -27.10 -0.23 -3.43
N SER A 143 -26.00 0.25 -4.01
CA SER A 143 -25.60 1.65 -3.89
C SER A 143 -26.59 2.59 -4.57
N ASP A 144 -27.04 3.59 -3.83
CA ASP A 144 -27.96 4.66 -4.23
C ASP A 144 -27.22 5.94 -4.67
N ILE A 145 -25.91 5.83 -4.95
CA ILE A 145 -25.05 7.00 -5.19
C ILE A 145 -25.50 7.85 -6.38
N LEU A 146 -26.07 7.23 -7.43
CA LEU A 146 -26.59 7.96 -8.58
C LEU A 146 -27.81 8.81 -8.20
N GLU A 147 -28.69 8.30 -7.33
CA GLU A 147 -29.86 9.06 -6.84
C GLU A 147 -29.40 10.22 -5.94
N LYS A 148 -28.46 9.95 -5.02
CA LYS A 148 -27.89 10.96 -4.13
C LYS A 148 -27.19 12.10 -4.85
N LEU A 149 -26.54 11.81 -5.97
CA LEU A 149 -25.83 12.80 -6.80
C LEU A 149 -26.67 13.34 -7.95
N GLU A 150 -27.94 12.93 -8.06
CA GLU A 150 -28.85 13.31 -9.16
C GLU A 150 -28.27 13.01 -10.56
N LEU A 151 -27.55 11.89 -10.69
CA LEU A 151 -26.88 11.47 -11.93
C LEU A 151 -27.71 10.45 -12.71
N GLU A 152 -27.75 10.60 -14.03
CA GLU A 152 -28.37 9.62 -14.92
C GLU A 152 -27.34 8.55 -15.35
N LYS A 153 -27.70 7.27 -15.19
CA LYS A 153 -26.84 6.13 -15.53
C LYS A 153 -26.36 6.22 -16.98
N GLY A 154 -25.03 6.18 -17.17
CA GLY A 154 -24.40 6.22 -18.49
C GLY A 154 -24.31 7.63 -19.11
N LYS A 155 -24.76 8.69 -18.42
CA LYS A 155 -24.70 10.08 -18.88
C LYS A 155 -23.79 10.96 -18.01
N TYR A 156 -22.72 10.38 -17.50
CA TYR A 156 -21.70 11.09 -16.74
C TYR A 156 -20.31 10.59 -17.12
N ILE A 157 -19.30 11.40 -16.82
CA ILE A 157 -17.89 11.00 -16.85
C ILE A 157 -17.42 10.98 -15.40
N LEU A 158 -16.80 9.88 -14.98
CA LEU A 158 -16.13 9.80 -13.69
C LEU A 158 -14.65 10.11 -13.87
N VAL A 159 -14.17 11.14 -13.18
CA VAL A 159 -12.75 11.51 -13.14
C VAL A 159 -12.30 11.45 -11.69
N SER A 160 -11.19 10.75 -11.45
CA SER A 160 -10.48 10.74 -10.18
C SER A 160 -9.03 11.14 -10.46
N ALA A 161 -8.60 12.25 -9.86
CA ALA A 161 -7.25 12.77 -9.95
C ALA A 161 -6.75 13.03 -8.53
N HIS A 162 -5.67 12.35 -8.13
CA HIS A 162 -5.11 12.42 -6.76
C HIS A 162 -3.59 12.52 -6.72
N ARG A 163 -2.91 12.49 -7.88
CA ARG A 163 -1.45 12.55 -7.92
C ARG A 163 -0.97 13.98 -7.81
N GLU A 164 0.13 14.16 -7.08
CA GLU A 164 0.83 15.44 -6.90
C GLU A 164 1.05 16.15 -8.25
N GLU A 165 1.52 15.42 -9.26
CA GLU A 165 1.74 15.91 -10.64
C GLU A 165 0.51 16.49 -11.34
N ASN A 166 -0.71 16.18 -10.87
CA ASN A 166 -1.96 16.63 -11.46
C ASN A 166 -2.66 17.74 -10.64
N ILE A 167 -2.19 18.05 -9.43
CA ILE A 167 -2.95 18.85 -8.45
C ILE A 167 -2.15 20.01 -7.87
N ASP A 168 -0.82 19.89 -7.76
CA ASP A 168 0.01 20.95 -7.20
C ASP A 168 0.52 21.90 -8.31
N ASN A 169 0.31 23.22 -8.10
CA ASN A 169 0.82 24.32 -8.93
C ASN A 169 2.05 24.96 -8.29
#